data_AF-A0A369MRP8-F1
#
_entry.id   AF-A0A369MRP8-F1
#
_cell.length_a   1.000
_cell.length_b   1.000
_cell.length_c   1.000
_cell.angle_alpha   90.00
_cell.angle_beta   90.00
_cell.angle_gamma   90.00
#
_symmetry.space_group_name_H-M   'P 1'
#
loop_
_entity.id
_entity.type
_entity.pdbx_description
1 polymer ?
#
loop_
_entity_poly.entity_id
_entity_poly.type
_entity_poly.pdbx_seq_one_letter_code
_entity_poly.pdbx_strand_id
1 'polypeptide(L)'
;MAVEPEDVGALADAIVHGAEERLVADLTRALVDGLADGIIGGSQAEALEALARANRARLDQILAEHASKVSGEVRSRTLAALERADARDVSDLEAYYGAAAVARAMDGASAAWAEISHQTALGLAEIVARQNVAMAGAAERLWYEVAGDAIAARNLGVEPLDRILARAVCRIAAHGVETIDYKSGIMSQIDVAVRRHVVSQASQAGGRMTLARLAAIGHDLVITSAHYGARPSHAEWQGRPCCVSGPKLVGGVQYPGLVQLTGYGGVGGLKGVNCRHSIGPYYPGVTELPDLSFPRESGHFGMTSEECYEAMQRQRELERRVRGTKREIVAMEQAGIGLETPRYAQKRLLLGRQQQALRKHCEESGLVRNYPREKAYGVGAQPRALRAAAKAKAAGRYRHPASQERIDALASGALAGVRFSAPPTYNGRIRTPGLTKVGYDGDGRKYAGPVYIGKQAKPGDAELVDTILHEELEARIWLNRHGSERYWRLNSAGDDERHAYIQKIIDRYVRMKGIS
;
A
#
# COMPACT_ATOMS: atom_id res chain seq x y z
N MET A 1 -6.93 18.70 36.38
CA MET A 1 -6.58 17.79 37.49
C MET A 1 -6.06 16.52 36.85
N ALA A 2 -4.86 16.08 37.25
CA ALA A 2 -4.33 14.79 36.82
C ALA A 2 -5.23 13.67 37.39
N VAL A 3 -5.32 12.55 36.68
CA VAL A 3 -6.08 11.37 37.14
C VAL A 3 -5.28 10.72 38.26
N GLU A 4 -5.90 10.48 39.42
CA GLU A 4 -5.27 9.80 40.55
C GLU A 4 -5.03 8.31 40.22
N PRO A 5 -3.97 7.67 40.74
CA PRO A 5 -3.60 6.29 40.39
C PRO A 5 -4.72 5.26 40.60
N GLU A 6 -5.56 5.45 41.61
CA GLU A 6 -6.73 4.62 41.92
C GLU A 6 -7.85 4.68 40.88
N ASP A 7 -7.96 5.78 40.14
CA ASP A 7 -9.03 6.00 39.15
C ASP A 7 -8.64 5.55 37.72
N VAL A 8 -7.37 5.20 37.49
CA VAL A 8 -6.84 4.88 36.16
C VAL A 8 -7.53 3.67 35.54
N GLY A 9 -7.81 2.64 36.35
CA GLY A 9 -8.49 1.43 35.88
C GLY A 9 -9.93 1.71 35.46
N ALA A 10 -10.70 2.37 36.33
CA ALA A 10 -12.09 2.74 36.05
C ALA A 10 -12.22 3.67 34.84
N LEU A 11 -11.30 4.63 34.69
CA LEU A 11 -11.25 5.50 33.53
C LEU A 11 -10.94 4.74 32.23
N ALA A 12 -9.96 3.83 32.26
CA ALA A 12 -9.62 3.00 31.11
C ALA A 12 -10.81 2.12 30.69
N ASP A 13 -11.49 1.50 31.65
CA ASP A 13 -12.67 0.67 31.39
C ASP A 13 -13.83 1.48 30.79
N ALA A 14 -14.10 2.68 31.32
CA ALA A 14 -15.13 3.57 30.78
C ALA A 14 -14.81 4.02 29.34
N ILE A 15 -13.53 4.30 29.05
CA ILE A 15 -13.09 4.65 27.70
C ILE A 15 -13.29 3.48 26.74
N VAL A 16 -12.93 2.26 27.15
CA VAL A 16 -13.07 1.05 26.31
C VAL A 16 -14.55 0.75 26.04
N HIS A 17 -15.41 0.75 27.04
CA HIS A 17 -16.84 0.51 26.84
C HIS A 17 -17.48 1.57 25.92
N GLY A 18 -17.19 2.85 26.15
CA GLY A 18 -17.67 3.91 25.27
C GLY A 18 -17.13 3.77 23.84
N ALA A 19 -15.88 3.30 23.69
CA ALA A 19 -15.26 3.05 22.38
C ALA A 19 -15.96 1.92 21.62
N GLU A 20 -16.35 0.86 22.33
CA GLU A 20 -17.07 -0.28 21.77
C GLU A 20 -18.45 0.12 21.25
N GLU A 21 -19.22 0.87 22.04
CA GLU A 21 -20.55 1.36 21.63
C GLU A 21 -20.47 2.23 20.38
N ARG A 22 -19.51 3.16 20.33
CA ARG A 22 -19.27 4.01 19.15
C ARG A 22 -18.85 3.18 17.94
N LEU A 23 -18.00 2.17 18.15
CA LEU A 23 -17.54 1.31 17.09
C LEU A 23 -18.68 0.48 16.50
N VAL A 24 -19.53 -0.11 17.33
CA VAL A 24 -20.72 -0.85 16.90
C VAL A 24 -21.62 0.05 16.05
N ALA A 25 -21.91 1.27 16.52
CA ALA A 25 -22.73 2.22 15.79
C ALA A 25 -22.11 2.66 14.44
N ASP A 26 -20.81 2.95 14.42
CA ASP A 26 -20.08 3.34 13.21
C ASP A 26 -19.95 2.18 12.22
N LEU A 27 -19.86 0.94 12.72
CA LEU A 27 -19.83 -0.26 11.88
C LEU A 27 -21.16 -0.52 11.20
N THR A 28 -22.26 -0.41 11.95
CA THR A 28 -23.61 -0.48 11.38
C THR A 28 -23.77 0.56 10.28
N ARG A 29 -23.24 1.78 10.47
CA ARG A 29 -23.29 2.85 9.46
C ARG A 29 -22.38 2.60 8.25
N ALA A 30 -21.11 2.26 8.47
CA ALA A 30 -20.13 2.04 7.39
C ALA A 30 -20.42 0.80 6.55
N LEU A 31 -21.05 -0.24 7.12
CA LEU A 31 -21.55 -1.39 6.37
C LEU A 31 -22.78 -1.02 5.53
N VAL A 32 -23.70 -0.20 6.05
CA VAL A 32 -24.83 0.33 5.29
C VAL A 32 -24.34 1.17 4.10
N ASP A 33 -23.35 2.04 4.31
CA ASP A 33 -22.77 2.91 3.28
C ASP A 33 -21.91 2.13 2.26
N GLY A 34 -21.10 1.17 2.74
CA GLY A 34 -20.25 0.33 1.88
C GLY A 34 -21.02 -0.68 1.02
N LEU A 35 -22.21 -1.10 1.47
CA LEU A 35 -23.15 -1.90 0.68
C LEU A 35 -23.92 -1.05 -0.35
N ALA A 36 -24.05 0.26 -0.12
CA ALA A 36 -24.66 1.19 -1.08
C ALA A 36 -23.72 1.54 -2.26
N ASP A 37 -22.40 1.55 -2.04
CA ASP A 37 -21.44 2.16 -2.97
C ASP A 37 -20.67 1.22 -3.92
N GLY A 38 -20.89 -0.10 -3.91
CA GLY A 38 -20.38 -1.00 -4.97
C GLY A 38 -18.85 -1.14 -5.05
N ILE A 39 -18.33 -2.28 -4.60
CA ILE A 39 -16.91 -2.64 -4.51
C ILE A 39 -16.18 -2.59 -5.89
N ILE A 40 -15.10 -1.81 -6.02
CA ILE A 40 -14.08 -1.95 -7.10
C ILE A 40 -12.64 -1.88 -6.55
N GLY A 41 -11.87 -2.95 -6.77
CA GLY A 41 -10.50 -2.85 -7.32
C GLY A 41 -9.26 -3.35 -6.52
N GLY A 42 -9.02 -4.68 -6.49
CA GLY A 42 -7.69 -5.35 -6.40
C GLY A 42 -6.89 -5.31 -5.07
N SER A 43 -5.78 -6.05 -4.90
CA SER A 43 -5.70 -7.52 -4.81
C SER A 43 -5.75 -7.93 -3.32
N GLN A 44 -6.88 -8.53 -2.92
CA GLN A 44 -7.29 -8.62 -1.52
C GLN A 44 -6.68 -9.80 -0.75
N ALA A 45 -6.09 -10.81 -1.41
CA ALA A 45 -5.75 -12.11 -0.80
C ALA A 45 -4.77 -12.04 0.38
N GLU A 46 -3.62 -11.37 0.23
CA GLU A 46 -2.59 -11.30 1.29
C GLU A 46 -2.99 -10.41 2.47
N ALA A 47 -3.76 -9.36 2.20
CA ALA A 47 -4.33 -8.48 3.22
C ALA A 47 -5.45 -9.18 4.01
N LEU A 48 -6.24 -10.01 3.34
CA LEU A 48 -7.29 -10.84 3.95
C LEU A 48 -6.68 -11.94 4.81
N GLU A 49 -5.59 -12.59 4.38
CA GLU A 49 -4.86 -13.58 5.19
C GLU A 49 -4.24 -12.97 6.46
N ALA A 50 -3.71 -11.75 6.37
CA ALA A 50 -3.20 -11.03 7.53
C ALA A 50 -4.32 -10.58 8.49
N LEU A 51 -5.53 -10.34 7.98
CA LEU A 51 -6.72 -10.00 8.78
C LEU A 51 -7.36 -11.23 9.43
N ALA A 52 -7.41 -12.35 8.69
CA ALA A 52 -7.93 -13.64 9.14
C ALA A 52 -7.14 -14.20 10.32
N ARG A 53 -5.80 -14.11 10.28
CA ARG A 53 -4.92 -14.45 11.42
C ARG A 53 -5.15 -13.56 12.65
N ALA A 54 -5.74 -12.39 12.50
CA ALA A 54 -5.93 -11.41 13.58
C ALA A 54 -7.34 -11.43 14.20
N ASN A 55 -8.38 -11.88 13.48
CA ASN A 55 -9.79 -11.75 13.91
C ASN A 55 -10.72 -12.90 13.46
N ARG A 56 -10.52 -14.10 14.00
CA ARG A 56 -11.32 -15.32 13.74
C ARG A 56 -12.81 -15.16 14.03
N ALA A 57 -13.17 -14.80 15.27
CA ALA A 57 -14.57 -14.76 15.72
C ALA A 57 -15.46 -13.77 14.94
N ARG A 58 -14.89 -12.67 14.44
CA ARG A 58 -15.64 -11.67 13.67
C ARG A 58 -15.80 -12.05 12.20
N LEU A 59 -14.83 -12.76 11.63
CA LEU A 59 -14.89 -13.25 10.27
C LEU A 59 -15.95 -14.36 10.13
N ASP A 60 -16.06 -15.23 11.13
CA ASP A 60 -17.09 -16.30 11.18
C ASP A 60 -18.52 -15.72 11.23
N GLN A 61 -18.74 -14.69 12.05
CA GLN A 61 -20.04 -14.03 12.16
C GLN A 61 -20.45 -13.32 10.85
N ILE A 62 -19.52 -12.63 10.19
CA ILE A 62 -19.77 -11.92 8.93
C ILE A 62 -20.07 -12.90 7.78
N LEU A 63 -19.37 -14.03 7.73
CA LEU A 63 -19.59 -15.08 6.73
C LEU A 63 -20.94 -15.79 6.93
N ALA A 64 -21.45 -15.86 8.17
CA ALA A 64 -22.76 -16.40 8.49
C ALA A 64 -23.92 -15.43 8.14
N GLU A 65 -23.79 -14.14 8.50
CA GLU A 65 -24.86 -13.13 8.33
C GLU A 65 -25.04 -12.67 6.87
N HIS A 66 -24.03 -12.82 6.02
CA HIS A 66 -24.03 -12.34 4.62
C HIS A 66 -23.70 -13.42 3.58
N ALA A 67 -24.01 -14.68 3.90
CA ALA A 67 -23.77 -15.85 3.06
C ALA A 67 -24.26 -15.71 1.60
N SER A 68 -25.27 -14.87 1.33
CA SER A 68 -25.86 -14.65 0.00
C SER A 68 -25.18 -13.56 -0.85
N LYS A 69 -24.25 -12.78 -0.29
CA LYS A 69 -23.63 -11.60 -0.94
C LYS A 69 -22.11 -11.71 -1.14
N VAL A 70 -21.46 -12.69 -0.51
CA VAL A 70 -20.02 -12.98 -0.67
C VAL A 70 -19.86 -14.03 -1.77
N SER A 71 -18.94 -13.82 -2.73
CA SER A 71 -18.68 -14.83 -3.76
C SER A 71 -18.17 -16.13 -3.11
N GLY A 72 -18.66 -17.28 -3.58
CA GLY A 72 -18.29 -18.59 -3.02
C GLY A 72 -16.78 -18.83 -2.97
N GLU A 73 -16.04 -18.27 -3.93
CA GLU A 73 -14.58 -18.37 -4.02
C GLU A 73 -13.85 -17.58 -2.93
N VAL A 74 -14.29 -16.35 -2.62
CA VAL A 74 -13.67 -15.53 -1.55
C VAL A 74 -13.99 -16.12 -0.19
N ARG A 75 -15.22 -16.59 0.03
CA ARG A 75 -15.62 -17.30 1.25
C ARG A 75 -14.80 -18.57 1.47
N SER A 76 -14.67 -19.40 0.44
CA SER A 76 -13.91 -20.65 0.52
C SER A 76 -12.42 -20.43 0.79
N ARG A 77 -11.76 -19.48 0.12
CA ARG A 77 -10.33 -19.20 0.35
C ARG A 77 -10.06 -18.65 1.74
N THR A 78 -10.98 -17.82 2.25
CA THR A 78 -10.89 -17.20 3.58
C THR A 78 -11.07 -18.25 4.68
N LEU A 79 -12.10 -19.09 4.58
CA LEU A 79 -12.33 -20.21 5.49
C LEU A 79 -11.17 -21.20 5.44
N ALA A 80 -10.67 -21.55 4.26
CA ALA A 80 -9.53 -22.45 4.12
C ALA A 80 -8.22 -21.87 4.69
N ALA A 81 -8.06 -20.54 4.74
CA ALA A 81 -6.90 -19.89 5.36
C ALA A 81 -7.01 -19.85 6.89
N LEU A 82 -8.21 -19.60 7.43
CA LEU A 82 -8.53 -19.71 8.85
C LEU A 82 -8.32 -21.15 9.32
N GLU A 83 -8.97 -22.12 8.67
CA GLU A 83 -8.87 -23.54 8.96
C GLU A 83 -7.42 -24.03 8.90
N ARG A 84 -6.58 -23.55 7.96
CA ARG A 84 -5.15 -23.94 7.90
C ARG A 84 -4.28 -23.31 8.99
N ALA A 85 -4.64 -22.16 9.53
CA ALA A 85 -3.91 -21.52 10.62
C ALA A 85 -4.33 -22.15 11.96
N ASP A 86 -5.64 -22.28 12.17
CA ASP A 86 -6.22 -22.92 13.34
C ASP A 86 -5.86 -24.41 13.41
N ALA A 87 -5.93 -25.14 12.30
CA ALA A 87 -5.54 -26.55 12.28
C ALA A 87 -4.04 -26.75 12.51
N ARG A 88 -3.17 -25.79 12.17
CA ARG A 88 -1.75 -25.87 12.54
C ARG A 88 -1.55 -25.63 14.02
N ASP A 89 -2.10 -24.54 14.55
CA ASP A 89 -1.97 -24.22 15.98
C ASP A 89 -2.59 -25.32 16.85
N VAL A 90 -3.75 -25.86 16.44
CA VAL A 90 -4.40 -27.00 17.09
C VAL A 90 -3.61 -28.29 16.87
N SER A 91 -3.17 -28.62 15.66
CA SER A 91 -2.36 -29.83 15.41
C SER A 91 -1.06 -29.82 16.22
N ASP A 92 -0.38 -28.67 16.34
CA ASP A 92 0.85 -28.53 17.12
C ASP A 92 0.55 -28.70 18.62
N LEU A 93 -0.55 -28.11 19.10
CA LEU A 93 -1.05 -28.31 20.47
C LEU A 93 -1.41 -29.78 20.74
N GLU A 94 -2.09 -30.44 19.81
CA GLU A 94 -2.50 -31.85 19.93
C GLU A 94 -1.30 -32.79 19.87
N ALA A 95 -0.33 -32.50 19.01
CA ALA A 95 0.92 -33.25 18.91
C ALA A 95 1.74 -33.15 20.20
N TYR A 96 1.72 -32.00 20.88
CA TYR A 96 2.53 -31.77 22.08
C TYR A 96 1.83 -32.14 23.40
N TYR A 97 0.54 -31.80 23.56
CA TYR A 97 -0.23 -32.01 24.80
C TYR A 97 -1.28 -33.13 24.72
N GLY A 98 -1.58 -33.63 23.52
CA GLY A 98 -2.65 -34.60 23.28
C GLY A 98 -4.04 -33.96 23.11
N ALA A 99 -4.84 -34.50 22.18
CA ALA A 99 -6.14 -33.95 21.77
C ALA A 99 -7.13 -33.66 22.92
N ALA A 100 -7.19 -34.52 23.93
CA ALA A 100 -8.08 -34.35 25.07
C ALA A 100 -7.70 -33.18 26.00
N ALA A 101 -6.42 -32.80 26.07
CA ALA A 101 -5.97 -31.64 26.84
C ALA A 101 -6.30 -30.33 26.11
N VAL A 102 -6.15 -30.32 24.79
CA VAL A 102 -6.45 -29.18 23.92
C VAL A 102 -7.95 -28.90 23.89
N ALA A 103 -8.80 -29.92 23.75
CA ALA A 103 -10.25 -29.76 23.74
C ALA A 103 -10.79 -29.09 25.03
N ARG A 104 -10.28 -29.48 26.21
CA ARG A 104 -10.65 -28.86 27.50
C ARG A 104 -10.18 -27.41 27.64
N ALA A 105 -9.08 -27.05 27.00
CA ALA A 105 -8.56 -25.68 26.98
C ALA A 105 -9.29 -24.79 25.97
N MET A 106 -9.79 -25.37 24.87
CA MET A 106 -10.46 -24.64 23.78
C MET A 106 -11.97 -24.44 23.99
N ASP A 107 -12.60 -25.20 24.89
CA ASP A 107 -14.03 -25.07 25.25
C ASP A 107 -14.41 -23.68 25.84
N GLY A 108 -13.44 -22.81 26.12
CA GLY A 108 -13.64 -21.41 26.54
C GLY A 108 -13.69 -20.37 25.41
N ALA A 109 -13.59 -20.77 24.14
CA ALA A 109 -13.38 -19.87 22.99
C ALA A 109 -14.60 -19.05 22.51
N SER A 110 -15.51 -18.68 23.43
CA SER A 110 -16.49 -17.59 23.25
C SER A 110 -16.02 -16.25 23.85
N ALA A 111 -14.82 -16.19 24.45
CA ALA A 111 -14.30 -15.04 25.19
C ALA A 111 -13.46 -14.04 24.36
N ALA A 112 -13.45 -14.13 23.02
CA ALA A 112 -12.54 -13.35 22.18
C ALA A 112 -12.76 -11.83 22.27
N TRP A 113 -14.01 -11.38 22.39
CA TRP A 113 -14.33 -9.96 22.55
C TRP A 113 -13.96 -9.45 23.94
N ALA A 114 -14.41 -10.13 25.00
CA ALA A 114 -14.06 -9.77 26.38
C ALA A 114 -12.53 -9.72 26.60
N GLU A 115 -11.78 -10.64 26.00
CA GLU A 115 -10.32 -10.65 26.07
C GLU A 115 -9.69 -9.48 25.29
N ILE A 116 -10.18 -9.15 24.10
CA ILE A 116 -9.68 -7.98 23.33
C ILE A 116 -9.97 -6.68 24.11
N SER A 117 -11.16 -6.56 24.68
CA SER A 117 -11.60 -5.43 25.51
C SER A 117 -10.72 -5.29 26.74
N HIS A 118 -10.54 -6.39 27.49
CA HIS A 118 -9.69 -6.44 28.67
C HIS A 118 -8.24 -6.04 28.36
N GLN A 119 -7.65 -6.59 27.29
CA GLN A 119 -6.27 -6.27 26.91
C GLN A 119 -6.11 -4.85 26.35
N THR A 120 -7.17 -4.27 25.78
CA THR A 120 -7.20 -2.87 25.36
C THR A 120 -7.26 -1.95 26.59
N ALA A 121 -8.08 -2.29 27.59
CA ALA A 121 -8.18 -1.57 28.86
C ALA A 121 -6.85 -1.54 29.60
N LEU A 122 -6.18 -2.69 29.72
CA LEU A 122 -4.83 -2.78 30.30
C LEU A 122 -3.82 -1.90 29.56
N GLY A 123 -3.86 -1.88 28.22
CA GLY A 123 -3.01 -1.02 27.41
C GLY A 123 -3.23 0.46 27.67
N LEU A 124 -4.49 0.89 27.70
CA LEU A 124 -4.85 2.27 28.01
C LEU A 124 -4.47 2.66 29.43
N ALA A 125 -4.72 1.80 30.41
CA ALA A 125 -4.32 2.01 31.80
C ALA A 125 -2.81 2.21 31.93
N GLU A 126 -1.99 1.39 31.26
CA GLU A 126 -0.53 1.58 31.22
C GLU A 126 -0.13 2.93 30.62
N ILE A 127 -0.84 3.42 29.60
CA ILE A 127 -0.53 4.70 28.96
C ILE A 127 -0.90 5.87 29.87
N VAL A 128 -2.10 5.83 30.45
CA VAL A 128 -2.60 6.86 31.37
C VAL A 128 -1.66 6.94 32.57
N ALA A 129 -1.29 5.79 33.15
CA ALA A 129 -0.35 5.71 34.26
C ALA A 129 1.03 6.29 33.93
N ARG A 130 1.51 6.15 32.69
CA ARG A 130 2.80 6.73 32.26
C ARG A 130 2.75 8.26 32.14
N GLN A 131 1.58 8.89 32.04
CA GLN A 131 1.39 10.34 31.89
C GLN A 131 2.38 10.97 30.89
N ASN A 132 2.67 10.29 29.77
CA ASN A 132 3.77 10.66 28.88
C ASN A 132 3.47 11.88 27.98
N VAL A 133 2.24 12.39 28.05
CA VAL A 133 1.70 13.47 27.24
C VAL A 133 1.52 14.69 28.14
N ALA A 134 2.04 15.85 27.74
CA ALA A 134 1.76 17.11 28.42
C ALA A 134 0.57 17.81 27.74
N MET A 135 -0.62 17.74 28.34
CA MET A 135 -1.85 18.31 27.77
C MET A 135 -2.74 18.96 28.84
N ALA A 136 -3.56 19.93 28.44
CA ALA A 136 -4.67 20.39 29.26
C ALA A 136 -5.70 19.25 29.44
N GLY A 137 -6.29 19.10 30.62
CA GLY A 137 -7.08 17.90 30.98
C GLY A 137 -8.26 17.55 30.05
N ALA A 138 -8.82 18.53 29.32
CA ALA A 138 -9.84 18.25 28.30
C ALA A 138 -9.24 17.64 27.00
N ALA A 139 -8.08 18.12 26.55
CA ALA A 139 -7.38 17.60 25.39
C ALA A 139 -6.79 16.20 25.65
N GLU A 140 -6.33 15.97 26.89
CA GLU A 140 -5.83 14.67 27.35
C GLU A 140 -6.93 13.60 27.34
N ARG A 141 -8.12 13.90 27.89
CA ARG A 141 -9.28 12.98 27.85
C ARG A 141 -9.69 12.67 26.41
N LEU A 142 -9.78 13.68 25.55
CA LEU A 142 -10.11 13.49 24.13
C LEU A 142 -9.05 12.61 23.43
N TRP A 143 -7.77 12.82 23.72
CA TRP A 143 -6.69 11.99 23.20
C TRP A 143 -6.89 10.52 23.58
N TYR A 144 -7.16 10.22 24.86
CA TYR A 144 -7.35 8.85 25.32
C TYR A 144 -8.62 8.21 24.76
N GLU A 145 -9.72 8.95 24.67
CA GLU A 145 -10.96 8.47 24.05
C GLU A 145 -10.73 8.10 22.57
N VAL A 146 -10.17 9.03 21.80
CA VAL A 146 -9.92 8.82 20.36
C VAL A 146 -8.88 7.72 20.12
N ALA A 147 -7.86 7.64 20.97
CA ALA A 147 -6.87 6.57 20.93
C ALA A 147 -7.51 5.21 21.24
N GLY A 148 -8.37 5.13 22.26
CA GLY A 148 -9.12 3.93 22.63
C GLY A 148 -9.97 3.42 21.47
N ASP A 149 -10.79 4.29 20.87
CA ASP A 149 -11.60 3.99 19.68
C ASP A 149 -10.75 3.43 18.54
N ALA A 150 -9.60 4.07 18.29
CA ALA A 150 -8.72 3.69 17.19
C ALA A 150 -7.99 2.36 17.44
N ILE A 151 -7.59 2.08 18.68
CA ILE A 151 -6.95 0.82 19.08
C ILE A 151 -7.96 -0.32 19.02
N ALA A 152 -9.16 -0.13 19.58
CA ALA A 152 -10.24 -1.10 19.51
C ALA A 152 -10.58 -1.42 18.04
N ALA A 153 -10.84 -0.39 17.22
CA ALA A 153 -11.12 -0.58 15.80
C ALA A 153 -9.99 -1.31 15.06
N ARG A 154 -8.72 -1.05 15.44
CA ARG A 154 -7.57 -1.72 14.85
C ARG A 154 -7.47 -3.19 15.27
N ASN A 155 -7.62 -3.48 16.56
CA ASN A 155 -7.55 -4.84 17.11
C ASN A 155 -8.67 -5.70 16.54
N LEU A 156 -9.87 -5.14 16.41
CA LEU A 156 -11.04 -5.81 15.86
C LEU A 156 -11.01 -5.90 14.32
N GLY A 157 -10.07 -5.21 13.67
CA GLY A 157 -9.86 -5.29 12.22
C GLY A 157 -11.02 -4.73 11.40
N VAL A 158 -11.86 -3.89 11.99
CA VAL A 158 -13.17 -3.55 11.44
C VAL A 158 -13.15 -2.43 10.39
N GLU A 159 -12.03 -1.70 10.29
CA GLU A 159 -11.81 -0.68 9.27
C GLU A 159 -10.31 -0.62 8.86
N PRO A 160 -9.98 -0.25 7.60
CA PRO A 160 -8.59 0.00 7.21
C PRO A 160 -7.89 1.03 8.11
N LEU A 161 -6.64 0.75 8.45
CA LEU A 161 -5.85 1.59 9.37
C LEU A 161 -5.78 3.06 8.93
N ASP A 162 -5.74 3.35 7.62
CA ASP A 162 -5.65 4.75 7.17
C ASP A 162 -6.93 5.55 7.42
N ARG A 163 -8.10 4.90 7.39
CA ARG A 163 -9.39 5.53 7.75
C ARG A 163 -9.53 5.71 9.26
N ILE A 164 -9.17 4.69 10.05
CA ILE A 164 -9.11 4.78 11.53
C ILE A 164 -8.27 5.99 11.95
N LEU A 165 -7.07 6.11 11.37
CA LEU A 165 -6.17 7.22 11.65
C LEU A 165 -6.71 8.56 11.14
N ALA A 166 -7.37 8.59 9.98
CA ALA A 166 -7.97 9.82 9.47
C ALA A 166 -9.06 10.35 10.40
N ARG A 167 -10.00 9.50 10.83
CA ARG A 167 -11.04 9.86 11.79
C ARG A 167 -10.44 10.35 13.10
N ALA A 168 -9.48 9.60 13.65
CA ALA A 168 -8.83 9.96 14.92
C ALA A 168 -8.13 11.32 14.85
N VAL A 169 -7.33 11.54 13.80
CA VAL A 169 -6.62 12.81 13.61
C VAL A 169 -7.60 13.97 13.41
N CYS A 170 -8.65 13.80 12.60
CA CYS A 170 -9.63 14.86 12.37
C CYS A 170 -10.41 15.21 13.65
N ARG A 171 -10.79 14.23 14.48
CA ARG A 171 -11.48 14.48 15.76
C ARG A 171 -10.63 15.29 16.73
N ILE A 172 -9.36 14.95 16.85
CA ILE A 172 -8.43 15.66 17.74
C ILE A 172 -8.14 17.07 17.20
N ALA A 173 -7.88 17.19 15.90
CA ALA A 173 -7.62 18.47 15.25
C ALA A 173 -8.82 19.44 15.31
N ALA A 174 -10.06 18.92 15.27
CA ALA A 174 -11.27 19.74 15.42
C ALA A 174 -11.37 20.45 16.79
N HIS A 175 -10.60 20.00 17.78
CA HIS A 175 -10.51 20.61 19.11
C HIS A 175 -9.24 21.47 19.28
N GLY A 176 -8.58 21.85 18.17
CA GLY A 176 -7.43 22.76 18.18
C GLY A 176 -6.10 22.10 18.56
N VAL A 177 -6.04 20.77 18.61
CA VAL A 177 -4.82 20.04 18.97
C VAL A 177 -4.08 19.60 17.72
N GLU A 178 -2.98 20.30 17.40
CA GLU A 178 -2.15 20.00 16.22
C GLU A 178 -0.88 19.20 16.57
N THR A 179 -0.37 19.35 17.79
CA THR A 179 0.89 18.76 18.25
C THR A 179 0.73 18.11 19.63
N ILE A 180 1.56 17.10 19.88
CA ILE A 180 1.73 16.44 21.17
C ILE A 180 3.15 16.73 21.66
N ASP A 181 3.25 17.35 22.82
CA ASP A 181 4.51 17.52 23.55
C ASP A 181 4.70 16.36 24.52
N TYR A 182 5.79 15.62 24.31
CA TYR A 182 6.17 14.53 25.19
C TYR A 182 7.06 15.06 26.32
N LYS A 183 6.95 14.46 27.51
CA LYS A 183 7.84 14.78 28.66
C LYS A 183 9.34 14.69 28.33
N SER A 184 9.71 13.94 27.29
CA SER A 184 11.07 13.85 26.77
C SER A 184 11.56 15.12 26.05
N GLY A 185 10.73 16.17 25.95
CA GLY A 185 11.02 17.39 25.18
C GLY A 185 10.86 17.22 23.66
N ILE A 186 10.41 16.06 23.20
CA ILE A 186 10.14 15.82 21.77
C ILE A 186 8.72 16.28 21.49
N MET A 187 8.54 17.15 20.50
CA MET A 187 7.24 17.47 19.94
C MET A 187 6.94 16.57 18.74
N SER A 188 5.72 16.06 18.64
CA SER A 188 5.23 15.35 17.46
C SER A 188 3.93 15.94 16.94
N GLN A 189 3.81 16.02 15.63
CA GLN A 189 2.55 16.30 14.96
C GLN A 189 1.50 15.24 15.31
N ILE A 190 0.24 15.65 15.47
CA ILE A 190 -0.82 14.80 16.03
C ILE A 190 -0.98 13.48 15.27
N ASP A 191 -0.94 13.51 13.94
CA ASP A 191 -1.07 12.33 13.09
C ASP A 191 0.10 11.34 13.19
N VAL A 192 1.30 11.83 13.50
CA VAL A 192 2.46 10.99 13.80
C VAL A 192 2.27 10.33 15.16
N ALA A 193 1.82 11.10 16.15
CA ALA A 193 1.55 10.61 17.49
C ALA A 193 0.46 9.54 17.48
N VAL A 194 -0.72 9.82 16.92
CA VAL A 194 -1.86 8.89 16.83
C VAL A 194 -1.43 7.60 16.14
N ARG A 195 -0.77 7.68 14.97
CA ARG A 195 -0.32 6.50 14.24
C ARG A 195 0.62 5.64 15.07
N ARG A 196 1.64 6.25 15.67
CA ARG A 196 2.63 5.54 16.49
C ARG A 196 1.94 4.86 17.67
N HIS A 197 1.01 5.57 18.30
CA HIS A 197 0.27 5.10 19.46
C HIS A 197 -0.61 3.90 19.12
N VAL A 198 -1.51 4.05 18.14
CA VAL A 198 -2.45 3.00 17.71
C VAL A 198 -1.72 1.74 17.27
N VAL A 199 -0.68 1.86 16.43
CA VAL A 199 0.05 0.69 15.92
C VAL A 199 0.82 -0.03 17.03
N SER A 200 1.47 0.72 17.94
CA SER A 200 2.25 0.10 19.02
C SER A 200 1.34 -0.58 20.03
N GLN A 201 0.23 0.06 20.40
CA GLN A 201 -0.73 -0.48 21.36
C GLN A 201 -1.45 -1.71 20.84
N ALA A 202 -1.90 -1.69 19.58
CA ALA A 202 -2.48 -2.87 18.95
C ALA A 202 -1.49 -4.06 18.95
N SER A 203 -0.22 -3.79 18.65
CA SER A 203 0.83 -4.82 18.70
C SER A 203 1.05 -5.36 20.12
N GLN A 204 1.03 -4.50 21.14
CA GLN A 204 1.19 -4.85 22.55
C GLN A 204 0.01 -5.66 23.08
N ALA A 205 -1.23 -5.23 22.78
CA ALA A 205 -2.44 -5.95 23.13
C ALA A 205 -2.42 -7.36 22.54
N GLY A 206 -2.12 -7.51 21.25
CA GLY A 206 -1.96 -8.84 20.64
C GLY A 206 -0.87 -9.69 21.29
N GLY A 207 0.23 -9.06 21.75
CA GLY A 207 1.26 -9.75 22.53
C GLY A 207 0.75 -10.27 23.88
N ARG A 208 0.06 -9.43 24.65
CA ARG A 208 -0.52 -9.82 25.95
C ARG A 208 -1.57 -10.91 25.80
N MET A 209 -2.44 -10.81 24.78
CA MET A 209 -3.43 -11.85 24.45
C MET A 209 -2.77 -13.20 24.20
N THR A 210 -1.69 -13.24 23.41
CA THR A 210 -0.95 -14.48 23.19
C THR A 210 -0.42 -15.04 24.50
N LEU A 211 0.25 -14.21 25.31
CA LEU A 211 0.83 -14.68 26.58
C LEU A 211 -0.23 -15.16 27.57
N ALA A 212 -1.39 -14.50 27.64
CA ALA A 212 -2.51 -14.93 28.48
C ALA A 212 -3.06 -16.30 28.07
N ARG A 213 -3.22 -16.55 26.75
CA ARG A 213 -3.65 -17.85 26.22
C ARG A 213 -2.65 -18.96 26.55
N LEU A 214 -1.35 -18.68 26.41
CA LEU A 214 -0.31 -19.64 26.74
C LEU A 214 -0.28 -19.95 28.24
N ALA A 215 -0.42 -18.93 29.08
CA ALA A 215 -0.51 -19.11 30.53
C ALA A 215 -1.72 -19.98 30.93
N ALA A 216 -2.88 -19.80 30.29
CA ALA A 216 -4.09 -20.57 30.56
C ALA A 216 -3.93 -22.08 30.31
N ILE A 217 -3.05 -22.47 29.38
CA ILE A 217 -2.72 -23.87 29.09
C ILE A 217 -1.42 -24.34 29.75
N GLY A 218 -0.81 -23.51 30.62
CA GLY A 218 0.45 -23.82 31.28
C GLY A 218 1.66 -23.88 30.34
N HIS A 219 1.58 -23.23 29.17
CA HIS A 219 2.68 -23.16 28.20
C HIS A 219 3.54 -21.91 28.45
N ASP A 220 4.86 -22.08 28.44
CA ASP A 220 5.82 -21.05 28.86
C ASP A 220 6.91 -20.76 27.82
N LEU A 221 7.08 -21.63 26.84
CA LEU A 221 8.06 -21.43 25.76
C LEU A 221 7.43 -20.62 24.63
N VAL A 222 8.14 -19.60 24.17
CA VAL A 222 7.69 -18.74 23.08
C VAL A 222 8.82 -18.48 22.11
N ILE A 223 8.45 -18.20 20.87
CA ILE A 223 9.37 -17.75 19.83
C ILE A 223 8.89 -16.41 19.30
N THR A 224 9.85 -15.55 18.98
CA THR A 224 9.57 -14.30 18.28
C THR A 224 9.51 -14.54 16.78
N SER A 225 8.62 -13.86 16.07
CA SER A 225 8.66 -13.91 14.61
C SER A 225 10.00 -13.38 14.08
N ALA A 226 10.34 -13.72 12.84
CA ALA A 226 11.50 -13.18 12.16
C ALA A 226 11.06 -12.51 10.85
N HIS A 227 11.65 -11.37 10.53
CA HIS A 227 11.39 -10.70 9.27
C HIS A 227 12.61 -9.97 8.76
N TYR A 228 12.72 -9.89 7.44
CA TYR A 228 13.72 -9.08 6.76
C TYR A 228 13.49 -7.58 7.03
N GLY A 229 14.56 -6.78 7.08
CA GLY A 229 14.48 -5.36 7.45
C GLY A 229 14.13 -5.10 8.91
N ALA A 230 14.41 -6.07 9.80
CA ALA A 230 14.33 -5.86 11.24
C ALA A 230 15.32 -4.78 11.68
N ARG A 231 14.95 -4.01 12.71
CA ARG A 231 15.91 -3.10 13.38
C ARG A 231 17.12 -3.92 13.84
N PRO A 232 18.37 -3.44 13.70
CA PRO A 232 19.57 -4.21 14.04
C PRO A 232 19.50 -4.88 15.43
N SER A 233 19.15 -4.13 16.46
CA SER A 233 19.00 -4.68 17.82
C SER A 233 17.87 -5.71 17.99
N HIS A 234 16.93 -5.82 17.05
CA HIS A 234 15.89 -6.86 17.06
C HIS A 234 16.31 -8.08 16.23
N ALA A 235 17.18 -7.88 15.23
CA ALA A 235 17.73 -8.98 14.44
C ALA A 235 18.54 -9.96 15.32
N GLU A 236 19.14 -9.48 16.42
CA GLU A 236 19.90 -10.28 17.38
C GLU A 236 19.08 -11.36 18.12
N TRP A 237 17.77 -11.13 18.29
CA TRP A 237 16.89 -12.04 19.04
C TRP A 237 15.72 -12.62 18.24
N GLN A 238 15.43 -12.10 17.04
CA GLN A 238 14.30 -12.60 16.24
C GLN A 238 14.47 -14.09 15.90
N GLY A 239 13.38 -14.86 15.93
CA GLY A 239 13.41 -16.29 15.64
C GLY A 239 14.08 -17.16 16.72
N ARG A 240 14.46 -16.58 17.87
CA ARG A 240 15.02 -17.34 19.00
C ARG A 240 13.94 -17.71 20.01
N PRO A 241 13.83 -18.98 20.41
CA PRO A 241 12.97 -19.39 21.51
C PRO A 241 13.44 -18.84 22.86
N CYS A 242 12.48 -18.55 23.75
CA CYS A 242 12.71 -18.09 25.11
C CYS A 242 11.54 -18.46 26.01
N CYS A 243 11.74 -18.36 27.32
CA CYS A 243 10.72 -18.66 28.33
C CYS A 243 10.08 -17.38 28.85
N VAL A 244 8.76 -17.33 28.92
CA VAL A 244 8.00 -16.16 29.39
C VAL A 244 8.35 -15.84 30.85
N SER A 245 8.38 -16.87 31.71
CA SER A 245 8.62 -16.74 33.15
C SER A 245 10.09 -16.66 33.58
N GLY A 246 11.04 -16.56 32.63
CA GLY A 246 12.47 -16.44 32.90
C GLY A 246 13.29 -17.67 32.49
N PRO A 247 14.63 -17.63 32.61
CA PRO A 247 15.49 -18.69 32.09
C PRO A 247 15.17 -20.08 32.68
N LYS A 248 15.06 -21.10 31.83
CA LYS A 248 14.76 -22.49 32.24
C LYS A 248 15.50 -23.53 31.42
N LEU A 249 15.68 -24.71 32.01
CA LEU A 249 16.12 -25.91 31.34
C LEU A 249 14.88 -26.74 30.94
N VAL A 250 14.66 -26.95 29.64
CA VAL A 250 13.55 -27.78 29.13
C VAL A 250 14.14 -28.84 28.23
N GLY A 251 13.92 -30.13 28.55
CA GLY A 251 14.45 -31.24 27.76
C GLY A 251 15.98 -31.25 27.61
N GLY A 252 16.72 -30.73 28.60
CA GLY A 252 18.18 -30.61 28.55
C GLY A 252 18.71 -29.39 27.78
N VAL A 253 17.83 -28.55 27.21
CA VAL A 253 18.20 -27.32 26.50
C VAL A 253 17.92 -26.10 27.38
N GLN A 254 18.89 -25.20 27.49
CA GLN A 254 18.75 -23.96 28.26
C GLN A 254 18.14 -22.86 27.39
N TYR A 255 17.00 -22.33 27.83
CA TYR A 255 16.30 -21.23 27.17
C TYR A 255 16.44 -19.95 28.01
N PRO A 256 16.75 -18.80 27.40
CA PRO A 256 16.80 -17.52 28.11
C PRO A 256 15.39 -17.02 28.47
N GLY A 257 15.30 -16.07 29.39
CA GLY A 257 14.03 -15.41 29.70
C GLY A 257 13.61 -14.42 28.62
N LEU A 258 12.30 -14.28 28.36
CA LEU A 258 11.73 -13.36 27.36
C LEU A 258 12.20 -11.91 27.57
N VAL A 259 12.12 -11.42 28.82
CA VAL A 259 12.55 -10.06 29.18
C VAL A 259 14.06 -9.90 29.00
N GLN A 260 14.85 -10.88 29.43
CA GLN A 260 16.31 -10.86 29.31
C GLN A 260 16.77 -10.85 27.85
N LEU A 261 16.16 -11.69 27.01
CA LEU A 261 16.55 -11.84 25.61
C LEU A 261 16.12 -10.64 24.75
N THR A 262 14.92 -10.09 25.01
CA THR A 262 14.26 -9.20 24.05
C THR A 262 13.95 -7.81 24.60
N GLY A 263 14.14 -7.58 25.91
CA GLY A 263 13.72 -6.36 26.60
C GLY A 263 12.20 -6.16 26.61
N TYR A 264 11.41 -7.25 26.51
CA TYR A 264 9.94 -7.19 26.54
C TYR A 264 9.42 -6.32 27.70
N GLY A 265 8.43 -5.48 27.40
CA GLY A 265 7.91 -4.46 28.33
C GLY A 265 8.64 -3.11 28.26
N GLY A 266 9.88 -3.08 27.75
CA GLY A 266 10.65 -1.85 27.52
C GLY A 266 10.26 -1.13 26.22
N VAL A 267 10.50 0.19 26.17
CA VAL A 267 10.18 1.01 24.98
C VAL A 267 10.94 0.55 23.73
N GLY A 268 12.20 0.12 23.90
CA GLY A 268 13.07 -0.32 22.81
C GLY A 268 13.12 -1.83 22.57
N GLY A 269 12.36 -2.63 23.32
CA GLY A 269 12.38 -4.09 23.25
C GLY A 269 11.26 -4.68 22.38
N LEU A 270 11.06 -5.98 22.50
CA LEU A 270 9.94 -6.69 21.87
C LEU A 270 8.59 -6.09 22.31
N LYS A 271 7.69 -5.91 21.33
CA LYS A 271 6.43 -5.14 21.49
C LYS A 271 6.63 -3.68 21.93
N GLY A 272 7.85 -3.15 21.84
CA GLY A 272 8.16 -1.75 22.03
C GLY A 272 7.69 -0.85 20.87
N VAL A 273 8.11 0.41 20.90
CA VAL A 273 7.65 1.43 19.94
C VAL A 273 8.00 1.05 18.50
N ASN A 274 7.01 1.03 17.61
CA ASN A 274 7.17 0.63 16.20
C ASN A 274 7.73 -0.79 15.97
N CYS A 275 7.79 -1.64 17.01
CA CYS A 275 8.16 -3.04 16.87
C CYS A 275 7.08 -3.79 16.07
N ARG A 276 7.49 -4.56 15.06
CA ARG A 276 6.61 -5.33 14.18
C ARG A 276 6.57 -6.83 14.51
N HIS A 277 7.41 -7.26 15.44
CA HIS A 277 7.51 -8.65 15.84
C HIS A 277 6.25 -9.12 16.57
N SER A 278 5.87 -10.36 16.30
CA SER A 278 4.85 -11.10 17.03
C SER A 278 5.52 -12.12 17.95
N ILE A 279 4.74 -12.64 18.90
CA ILE A 279 5.12 -13.69 19.83
C ILE A 279 4.19 -14.85 19.52
N GLY A 280 4.72 -16.06 19.42
CA GLY A 280 3.95 -17.30 19.26
C GLY A 280 4.48 -18.39 20.20
N PRO A 281 3.71 -19.47 20.40
CA PRO A 281 4.18 -20.63 21.17
C PRO A 281 5.40 -21.26 20.50
N TYR A 282 6.26 -21.89 21.31
CA TYR A 282 7.35 -22.71 20.82
C TYR A 282 7.32 -24.08 21.48
N TYR A 283 7.15 -25.11 20.66
CA TYR A 283 7.13 -26.50 21.06
C TYR A 283 8.44 -27.16 20.63
N PRO A 284 9.35 -27.49 21.57
CA PRO A 284 10.62 -28.13 21.21
C PRO A 284 10.39 -29.41 20.39
N GLY A 285 11.06 -29.51 19.24
CA GLY A 285 10.94 -30.64 18.33
C GLY A 285 9.71 -30.64 17.41
N VAL A 286 8.78 -29.69 17.58
CA VAL A 286 7.58 -29.54 16.75
C VAL A 286 7.61 -28.22 15.98
N THR A 287 7.90 -27.10 16.66
CA THR A 287 7.96 -25.79 16.02
C THR A 287 9.25 -25.62 15.22
N GLU A 288 9.12 -25.46 13.90
CA GLU A 288 10.23 -25.13 13.02
C GLU A 288 10.76 -23.72 13.31
N LEU A 289 12.09 -23.59 13.41
CA LEU A 289 12.72 -22.28 13.56
C LEU A 289 12.77 -21.55 12.21
N PRO A 290 12.53 -20.24 12.19
CA PRO A 290 12.57 -19.49 10.94
C PRO A 290 14.00 -19.42 10.39
N ASP A 291 14.13 -19.54 9.07
CA ASP A 291 15.39 -19.29 8.37
C ASP A 291 15.72 -17.79 8.38
N LEU A 292 16.78 -17.44 9.11
CA LEU A 292 17.24 -16.06 9.27
C LEU A 292 18.14 -15.57 8.11
N SER A 293 18.43 -16.42 7.13
CA SER A 293 19.21 -16.04 5.95
C SER A 293 18.40 -15.25 4.93
N PHE A 294 17.06 -15.36 4.94
CA PHE A 294 16.12 -14.64 4.08
C PHE A 294 16.56 -14.57 2.59
N PRO A 295 16.83 -15.72 1.93
CA PRO A 295 17.43 -15.72 0.60
C PRO A 295 16.48 -15.14 -0.45
N ARG A 296 15.17 -15.30 -0.27
CA ARG A 296 14.13 -14.75 -1.15
C ARG A 296 14.10 -13.23 -1.08
N GLU A 297 14.06 -12.66 0.13
CA GLU A 297 14.00 -11.22 0.34
C GLU A 297 15.32 -10.56 -0.03
N SER A 298 16.46 -11.16 0.32
CA SER A 298 17.77 -10.67 -0.11
C SER A 298 17.89 -10.63 -1.64
N GLY A 299 17.44 -11.67 -2.34
CA GLY A 299 17.40 -11.68 -3.80
C GLY A 299 16.41 -10.67 -4.40
N HIS A 300 15.26 -10.45 -3.75
CA HIS A 300 14.26 -9.48 -4.22
C HIS A 300 14.72 -8.03 -4.08
N PHE A 301 15.29 -7.66 -2.92
CA PHE A 301 15.74 -6.29 -2.65
C PHE A 301 17.16 -6.03 -3.15
N GLY A 302 17.96 -7.07 -3.40
CA GLY A 302 19.36 -6.93 -3.84
C GLY A 302 20.26 -6.26 -2.79
N MET A 303 19.89 -6.33 -1.51
CA MET A 303 20.62 -5.73 -0.40
C MET A 303 20.61 -6.65 0.83
N THR A 304 21.23 -6.21 1.92
CA THR A 304 21.19 -6.88 3.23
C THR A 304 19.98 -6.43 4.06
N SER A 305 19.62 -7.20 5.09
CA SER A 305 18.51 -6.86 5.98
C SER A 305 18.71 -5.50 6.68
N GLU A 306 19.96 -5.17 7.03
CA GLU A 306 20.32 -3.88 7.64
C GLU A 306 20.15 -2.72 6.64
N GLU A 307 20.66 -2.86 5.42
CA GLU A 307 20.47 -1.87 4.35
C GLU A 307 18.98 -1.67 4.01
N CYS A 308 18.19 -2.75 4.02
CA CYS A 308 16.74 -2.65 3.83
C CYS A 308 16.06 -1.88 4.99
N TYR A 309 16.51 -2.09 6.22
CA TYR A 309 16.05 -1.29 7.36
C TYR A 309 16.39 0.19 7.18
N GLU A 310 17.61 0.52 6.76
CA GLU A 310 18.02 1.90 6.46
C GLU A 310 17.20 2.51 5.32
N ALA A 311 16.98 1.77 4.24
CA ALA A 311 16.16 2.19 3.12
C ALA A 311 14.71 2.48 3.55
N MET A 312 14.13 1.64 4.43
CA MET A 312 12.81 1.90 5.02
C MET A 312 12.80 3.15 5.90
N GLN A 313 13.86 3.43 6.65
CA GLN A 313 13.95 4.64 7.46
C GLN A 313 14.06 5.89 6.59
N ARG A 314 14.83 5.81 5.50
CA ARG A 314 14.92 6.86 4.48
C ARG A 314 13.58 7.11 3.80
N GLN A 315 12.83 6.06 3.45
CA GLN A 315 11.47 6.19 2.92
C GLN A 315 10.57 6.96 3.90
N ARG A 316 10.57 6.60 5.18
CA ARG A 316 9.75 7.27 6.20
C ARG A 316 10.13 8.74 6.39
N GLU A 317 11.40 9.08 6.25
CA GLU A 317 11.86 10.46 6.26
C GLU A 317 11.30 11.26 5.09
N LEU A 318 11.39 10.71 3.87
CA LEU A 318 10.84 11.32 2.65
C LEU A 318 9.31 11.48 2.74
N GLU A 319 8.60 10.47 3.24
CA GLU A 319 7.15 10.53 3.51
C GLU A 319 6.78 11.65 4.49
N ARG A 320 7.58 11.82 5.57
CA ARG A 320 7.39 12.94 6.53
C ARG A 320 7.59 14.30 5.85
N ARG A 321 8.60 14.45 4.99
CA ARG A 321 8.87 15.69 4.24
C ARG A 321 7.70 16.04 3.32
N VAL A 322 7.22 15.08 2.52
CA VAL A 322 6.05 15.26 1.62
C VAL A 322 4.83 15.70 2.41
N ARG A 323 4.54 15.00 3.49
CA ARG A 323 3.37 15.29 4.35
C ARG A 323 3.48 16.65 5.02
N GLY A 324 4.65 17.03 5.53
CA GLY A 324 4.91 18.36 6.08
C GLY A 324 4.62 19.46 5.07
N THR A 325 5.17 19.36 3.85
CA THR A 325 4.91 20.33 2.78
C THR A 325 3.43 20.40 2.39
N LYS A 326 2.71 19.26 2.37
CA LYS A 326 1.26 19.28 2.13
C LYS A 326 0.51 20.04 3.23
N ARG A 327 0.83 19.84 4.51
CA ARG A 327 0.18 20.59 5.60
C ARG A 327 0.41 22.09 5.46
N GLU A 328 1.63 22.49 5.13
CA GLU A 328 1.92 23.92 4.89
C GLU A 328 1.12 24.48 3.72
N ILE A 329 0.99 23.75 2.60
CA ILE A 329 0.17 24.17 1.47
C ILE A 329 -1.29 24.34 1.89
N VAL A 330 -1.83 23.41 2.68
CA VAL A 330 -3.21 23.47 3.19
C VAL A 330 -3.43 24.71 4.06
N ALA A 331 -2.51 24.96 5.00
CA ALA A 331 -2.56 26.15 5.85
C ALA A 331 -2.52 27.44 5.01
N MET A 332 -1.71 27.48 3.94
CA MET A 332 -1.69 28.61 3.00
C MET A 332 -3.03 28.78 2.27
N GLU A 333 -3.62 27.69 1.77
CA GLU A 333 -4.92 27.71 1.09
C GLU A 333 -6.04 28.21 2.02
N GLN A 334 -6.04 27.77 3.29
CA GLN A 334 -6.98 28.22 4.31
C GLN A 334 -6.82 29.69 4.67
N ALA A 335 -5.60 30.23 4.58
CA ALA A 335 -5.32 31.65 4.76
C ALA A 335 -5.61 32.50 3.50
N GLY A 336 -6.17 31.91 2.44
CA GLY A 336 -6.47 32.61 1.19
C GLY A 336 -5.23 32.88 0.32
N ILE A 337 -4.11 32.19 0.58
CA ILE A 337 -2.86 32.33 -0.19
C ILE A 337 -2.82 31.26 -1.28
N GLY A 338 -2.85 31.69 -2.53
CA GLY A 338 -2.90 30.85 -3.72
C GLY A 338 -1.72 31.02 -4.68
N LEU A 339 -1.92 30.63 -5.94
CA LEU A 339 -0.88 30.59 -6.98
C LEU A 339 -0.31 31.97 -7.35
N GLU A 340 -1.03 33.05 -7.06
CA GLU A 340 -0.57 34.43 -7.22
C GLU A 340 0.61 34.76 -6.31
N THR A 341 0.78 34.03 -5.21
CA THR A 341 1.87 34.25 -4.26
C THR A 341 3.10 33.39 -4.62
N PRO A 342 4.29 33.98 -4.85
CA PRO A 342 5.49 33.22 -5.21
C PRO A 342 5.85 32.13 -4.21
N ARG A 343 5.65 32.38 -2.91
CA ARG A 343 5.88 31.41 -1.82
C ARG A 343 5.02 30.16 -1.97
N TYR A 344 3.74 30.31 -2.36
CA TYR A 344 2.83 29.19 -2.56
C TYR A 344 3.28 28.33 -3.75
N ALA A 345 3.58 28.97 -4.89
CA ALA A 345 4.08 28.29 -6.07
C ALA A 345 5.37 27.51 -5.77
N GLN A 346 6.30 28.10 -5.02
CA GLN A 346 7.53 27.44 -4.56
C GLN A 346 7.24 26.20 -3.70
N LYS A 347 6.27 26.25 -2.79
CA LYS A 347 5.86 25.09 -1.97
C LYS A 347 5.25 23.97 -2.82
N ARG A 348 4.43 24.30 -3.82
CA ARG A 348 3.87 23.31 -4.76
C ARG A 348 4.93 22.67 -5.66
N LEU A 349 5.98 23.41 -6.03
CA LEU A 349 7.15 22.87 -6.74
C LEU A 349 8.02 21.98 -5.84
N LEU A 350 8.23 22.40 -4.59
CA LEU A 350 8.92 21.60 -3.58
C LEU A 350 8.20 20.26 -3.35
N LEU A 351 6.86 20.28 -3.23
CA LEU A 351 6.06 19.06 -3.11
C LEU A 351 6.33 18.09 -4.27
N GLY A 352 6.40 18.58 -5.51
CA GLY A 352 6.73 17.77 -6.68
C GLY A 352 8.11 17.12 -6.59
N ARG A 353 9.13 17.90 -6.22
CA ARG A 353 10.50 17.39 -6.03
C ARG A 353 10.58 16.32 -4.93
N GLN A 354 9.90 16.53 -3.80
CA GLN A 354 9.87 15.56 -2.70
C GLN A 354 9.15 14.27 -3.09
N GLN A 355 8.01 14.37 -3.81
CA GLN A 355 7.28 13.20 -4.30
C GLN A 355 8.08 12.43 -5.36
N GLN A 356 8.85 13.12 -6.20
CA GLN A 356 9.76 12.48 -7.15
C GLN A 356 10.92 11.79 -6.44
N ALA A 357 11.53 12.43 -5.44
CA ALA A 357 12.60 11.83 -4.65
C ALA A 357 12.12 10.58 -3.90
N LEU A 358 10.92 10.62 -3.30
CA LEU A 358 10.30 9.45 -2.67
C LEU A 358 10.04 8.33 -3.68
N ARG A 359 9.49 8.66 -4.85
CA ARG A 359 9.26 7.68 -5.93
C ARG A 359 10.57 7.03 -6.36
N LYS A 360 11.59 7.84 -6.65
CA LYS A 360 12.92 7.38 -7.08
C LYS A 360 13.54 6.46 -6.02
N HIS A 361 13.51 6.87 -4.75
CA HIS A 361 14.01 6.05 -3.64
C HIS A 361 13.32 4.69 -3.56
N CYS A 362 11.98 4.66 -3.65
CA CYS A 362 11.21 3.42 -3.67
C CYS A 362 11.54 2.53 -4.88
N GLU A 363 11.71 3.11 -6.06
CA GLU A 363 12.10 2.38 -7.28
C GLU A 363 13.52 1.79 -7.16
N GLU A 364 14.49 2.57 -6.65
CA GLU A 364 15.88 2.14 -6.48
C GLU A 364 16.05 1.08 -5.39
N SER A 365 15.26 1.15 -4.32
CA SER A 365 15.34 0.22 -3.18
C SER A 365 14.39 -0.97 -3.27
N GLY A 366 13.55 -1.05 -4.31
CA GLY A 366 12.49 -2.07 -4.41
C GLY A 366 11.37 -1.92 -3.38
N LEU A 367 11.34 -0.84 -2.60
CA LEU A 367 10.33 -0.63 -1.56
C LEU A 367 9.00 -0.13 -2.13
N VAL A 368 7.89 -0.60 -1.55
CA VAL A 368 6.55 -0.13 -1.92
C VAL A 368 6.28 1.26 -1.30
N ARG A 369 5.97 2.22 -2.16
CA ARG A 369 5.58 3.58 -1.74
C ARG A 369 4.23 3.57 -1.01
N ASN A 370 4.19 4.21 0.17
CA ASN A 370 3.02 4.20 1.05
C ASN A 370 2.25 5.53 1.03
N TYR A 371 1.37 5.71 0.04
CA TYR A 371 0.58 6.95 -0.13
C TYR A 371 -0.21 7.39 1.12
N PRO A 372 -0.84 6.51 1.92
CA PRO A 372 -1.47 6.89 3.17
C PRO A 372 -0.56 7.63 4.17
N ARG A 373 0.76 7.38 4.15
CA ARG A 373 1.73 8.07 5.02
C ARG A 373 2.12 9.47 4.55
N GLU A 374 1.67 9.85 3.35
CA GLU A 374 1.91 11.15 2.75
C GLU A 374 0.69 12.09 2.85
N LYS A 375 -0.45 11.63 3.39
CA LYS A 375 -1.69 12.42 3.41
C LYS A 375 -1.59 13.59 4.40
N ALA A 376 -2.10 14.76 4.01
CA ALA A 376 -2.54 15.78 4.97
C ALA A 376 -3.96 15.43 5.43
N TYR A 377 -4.25 15.53 6.72
CA TYR A 377 -5.57 15.22 7.28
C TYR A 377 -6.45 16.48 7.33
N GLY A 378 -7.77 16.31 7.45
CA GLY A 378 -8.71 17.43 7.59
C GLY A 378 -8.97 18.24 6.31
N VAL A 379 -8.71 17.68 5.13
CA VAL A 379 -8.86 18.38 3.84
C VAL A 379 -9.80 17.65 2.89
N GLY A 380 -10.62 18.42 2.17
CA GLY A 380 -11.51 17.88 1.13
C GLY A 380 -10.74 17.33 -0.08
N ALA A 381 -9.55 17.87 -0.37
CA ALA A 381 -8.67 17.37 -1.43
C ALA A 381 -7.20 17.45 -1.04
N GLN A 382 -6.42 16.44 -1.44
CA GLN A 382 -4.97 16.45 -1.18
C GLN A 382 -4.27 17.49 -2.06
N PRO A 383 -3.36 18.31 -1.51
CA PRO A 383 -2.52 19.20 -2.29
C PRO A 383 -1.73 18.45 -3.37
N ARG A 384 -1.66 19.03 -4.56
CA ARG A 384 -1.00 18.42 -5.72
C ARG A 384 0.28 19.17 -6.08
N ALA A 385 1.32 18.48 -6.49
CA ALA A 385 2.48 19.17 -7.06
C ALA A 385 2.08 20.05 -8.25
N LEU A 386 2.78 21.17 -8.44
CA LEU A 386 2.73 21.87 -9.72
C LEU A 386 3.35 20.96 -10.77
N ARG A 387 2.55 20.51 -11.72
CA ARG A 387 3.06 19.77 -12.87
C ARG A 387 3.59 20.79 -13.87
N ALA A 388 4.82 20.60 -14.34
CA ALA A 388 5.22 21.22 -15.59
C ALA A 388 4.15 20.86 -16.64
N ALA A 389 3.79 21.81 -17.51
CA ALA A 389 2.73 21.67 -18.51
C ALA A 389 3.03 20.64 -19.62
N ALA A 390 3.60 19.48 -19.29
CA ALA A 390 3.93 18.40 -20.20
C ALA A 390 2.69 17.76 -20.85
N LYS A 391 1.49 17.91 -20.25
CA LYS A 391 0.23 17.43 -20.84
C LYS A 391 -0.42 18.40 -21.84
N ALA A 392 -0.02 19.67 -21.85
CA ALA A 392 -0.55 20.66 -22.81
C ALA A 392 0.19 20.61 -24.17
N LYS A 393 1.42 20.11 -24.20
CA LYS A 393 2.24 20.11 -25.42
C LYS A 393 1.88 19.01 -26.44
N ALA A 394 1.42 17.84 -25.98
CA ALA A 394 1.03 16.75 -26.87
C ALA A 394 -0.28 17.03 -27.62
N ALA A 395 -1.25 17.70 -26.98
CA ALA A 395 -2.49 18.14 -27.63
C ALA A 395 -2.28 19.35 -28.55
N GLY A 396 -1.22 20.15 -28.33
CA GLY A 396 -0.90 21.32 -29.15
C GLY A 396 0.02 21.04 -30.35
N ARG A 397 0.73 19.90 -30.39
CA ARG A 397 1.66 19.58 -31.49
C ARG A 397 0.93 19.23 -32.78
N TYR A 398 -0.14 18.43 -32.71
CA TYR A 398 -0.88 17.91 -33.86
C TYR A 398 -2.27 18.54 -33.93
N ARG A 399 -2.35 19.72 -34.54
CA ARG A 399 -3.55 20.59 -34.50
C ARG A 399 -4.26 20.75 -35.84
N HIS A 400 -3.62 20.33 -36.93
CA HIS A 400 -4.14 20.53 -38.28
C HIS A 400 -4.91 19.28 -38.73
N PRO A 401 -6.25 19.27 -38.73
CA PRO A 401 -7.01 18.12 -39.22
C PRO A 401 -6.76 17.93 -40.72
N ALA A 402 -6.60 16.67 -41.13
CA ALA A 402 -6.83 16.27 -42.52
C ALA A 402 -8.32 15.94 -42.72
N SER A 403 -8.77 15.86 -43.96
CA SER A 403 -10.08 15.30 -44.32
C SER A 403 -9.87 14.00 -45.09
N GLN A 404 -10.85 13.09 -45.05
CA GLN A 404 -10.79 11.87 -45.86
C GLN A 404 -10.69 12.21 -47.36
N GLU A 405 -11.46 13.20 -47.83
CA GLU A 405 -11.42 13.69 -49.21
C GLU A 405 -10.01 14.12 -49.64
N ARG A 406 -9.26 14.81 -48.77
CA ARG A 406 -7.89 15.24 -49.06
C ARG A 406 -6.91 14.07 -49.09
N ILE A 407 -7.09 13.09 -48.21
CA ILE A 407 -6.29 11.85 -48.22
C ILE A 407 -6.54 11.09 -49.53
N ASP A 408 -7.80 10.96 -49.93
CA ASP A 408 -8.19 10.25 -51.16
C ASP A 408 -7.66 10.95 -52.40
N ALA A 409 -7.73 12.29 -52.45
CA ALA A 409 -7.17 13.09 -53.54
C ALA A 409 -5.64 12.92 -53.68
N LEU A 410 -4.91 12.86 -52.56
CA LEU A 410 -3.48 12.59 -52.56
C LEU A 410 -3.18 11.14 -52.96
N ALA A 411 -3.98 10.17 -52.50
CA ALA A 411 -3.86 8.76 -52.85
C ALA A 411 -4.05 8.53 -54.36
N SER A 412 -5.01 9.20 -54.98
CA SER A 412 -5.27 9.11 -56.43
C SER A 412 -4.37 10.01 -57.28
N GLY A 413 -3.73 11.01 -56.69
CA GLY A 413 -2.89 12.01 -57.37
C GLY A 413 -1.40 11.82 -57.09
N ALA A 414 -0.87 12.56 -56.12
CA ALA A 414 0.57 12.57 -55.81
C ALA A 414 1.15 11.19 -55.45
N LEU A 415 0.31 10.30 -54.91
CA LEU A 415 0.66 8.93 -54.54
C LEU A 415 0.15 7.89 -55.55
N ALA A 416 -0.27 8.32 -56.75
CA ALA A 416 -0.70 7.42 -57.81
C ALA A 416 0.43 6.42 -58.15
N GLY A 417 0.16 5.14 -57.89
CA GLY A 417 1.12 4.03 -58.04
C GLY A 417 1.59 3.40 -56.73
N VAL A 418 1.27 3.98 -55.57
CA VAL A 418 1.50 3.33 -54.27
C VAL A 418 0.39 2.29 -54.03
N ARG A 419 0.76 1.01 -53.99
CA ARG A 419 -0.15 -0.07 -53.60
C ARG A 419 -0.28 -0.15 -52.08
N PHE A 420 -1.26 0.52 -51.51
CA PHE A 420 -1.51 0.52 -50.07
C PHE A 420 -1.83 -0.89 -49.54
N SER A 421 -1.39 -1.17 -48.32
CA SER A 421 -1.63 -2.42 -47.59
C SER A 421 -3.01 -2.43 -46.94
N ALA A 422 -3.50 -1.24 -46.55
CA ALA A 422 -4.89 -0.95 -46.18
C ALA A 422 -5.22 0.50 -46.59
N PRO A 423 -6.50 0.84 -46.87
CA PRO A 423 -6.85 2.20 -47.26
C PRO A 423 -6.57 3.20 -46.11
N PRO A 424 -5.81 4.29 -46.37
CA PRO A 424 -5.53 5.30 -45.35
C PRO A 424 -6.83 6.01 -44.96
N THR A 425 -7.19 5.93 -43.68
CA THR A 425 -8.48 6.41 -43.17
C THR A 425 -8.28 7.51 -42.14
N TYR A 426 -8.96 8.66 -42.30
CA TYR A 426 -8.88 9.75 -41.34
C TYR A 426 -9.52 9.36 -40.00
N ASN A 427 -8.81 9.62 -38.91
CA ASN A 427 -9.32 9.46 -37.55
C ASN A 427 -8.77 10.56 -36.64
N GLY A 428 -9.49 11.68 -36.54
CA GLY A 428 -9.10 12.81 -35.68
C GLY A 428 -9.07 12.53 -34.17
N ARG A 429 -9.44 11.32 -33.72
CA ARG A 429 -9.39 10.90 -32.30
C ARG A 429 -8.03 10.29 -31.92
N ILE A 430 -7.22 9.86 -32.89
CA ILE A 430 -5.86 9.41 -32.60
C ILE A 430 -5.00 10.61 -32.17
N ARG A 431 -4.05 10.36 -31.26
CA ARG A 431 -3.20 11.41 -30.68
C ARG A 431 -1.84 11.55 -31.37
N THR A 432 -1.66 10.84 -32.47
CA THR A 432 -0.46 10.76 -33.31
C THR A 432 -0.82 11.19 -34.74
N PRO A 433 0.16 11.57 -35.58
CA PRO A 433 -0.11 11.96 -36.97
C PRO A 433 -0.58 10.76 -37.81
N GLY A 434 -0.14 9.55 -37.48
CA GLY A 434 -0.62 8.29 -38.04
C GLY A 434 -0.62 7.17 -37.01
N LEU A 435 -1.32 6.07 -37.32
CA LEU A 435 -1.31 4.84 -36.55
C LEU A 435 -1.65 3.64 -37.44
N THR A 436 -0.69 2.73 -37.58
CA THR A 436 -0.89 1.44 -38.24
C THR A 436 -1.24 0.35 -37.23
N LYS A 437 -2.30 -0.39 -37.49
CA LYS A 437 -2.65 -1.59 -36.72
C LYS A 437 -2.40 -2.84 -37.55
N VAL A 438 -1.96 -3.91 -36.90
CA VAL A 438 -1.74 -5.23 -37.51
C VAL A 438 -2.64 -6.22 -36.78
N GLY A 439 -3.37 -7.04 -37.55
CA GLY A 439 -4.20 -8.11 -37.03
C GLY A 439 -3.63 -9.49 -37.36
N TYR A 440 -4.17 -10.50 -36.70
CA TYR A 440 -3.88 -11.92 -36.95
C TYR A 440 -5.18 -12.63 -37.31
N ASP A 441 -5.18 -13.43 -38.37
CA ASP A 441 -6.32 -14.28 -38.70
C ASP A 441 -6.36 -15.54 -37.81
N GLY A 442 -7.41 -16.36 -37.96
CA GLY A 442 -7.60 -17.59 -37.18
C GLY A 442 -6.50 -18.64 -37.38
N ASP A 443 -5.70 -18.50 -38.44
CA ASP A 443 -4.55 -19.36 -38.77
C ASP A 443 -3.21 -18.73 -38.36
N GLY A 444 -3.24 -17.61 -37.63
CA GLY A 444 -2.05 -16.91 -37.13
C GLY A 444 -1.27 -16.10 -38.16
N ARG A 445 -1.81 -15.90 -39.37
CA ARG A 445 -1.19 -15.06 -40.41
C ARG A 445 -1.48 -13.58 -40.14
N LYS A 446 -0.46 -12.75 -40.34
CA LYS A 446 -0.57 -11.29 -40.17
C LYS A 446 -1.31 -10.66 -41.35
N TYR A 447 -2.23 -9.75 -41.06
CA TYR A 447 -2.85 -8.87 -42.05
C TYR A 447 -2.78 -7.40 -41.59
N ALA A 448 -2.76 -6.47 -42.55
CA ALA A 448 -2.81 -5.06 -42.23
C ALA A 448 -4.23 -4.74 -41.73
N GLY A 449 -4.33 -4.31 -40.47
CA GLY A 449 -5.53 -3.68 -39.95
C GLY A 449 -5.69 -2.26 -40.51
N PRO A 450 -6.57 -1.44 -39.92
CA PRO A 450 -6.77 -0.07 -40.37
C PRO A 450 -5.49 0.76 -40.26
N VAL A 451 -5.15 1.49 -41.33
CA VAL A 451 -4.12 2.54 -41.33
C VAL A 451 -4.83 3.87 -41.07
N TYR A 452 -4.64 4.42 -39.87
CA TYR A 452 -5.27 5.68 -39.48
C TYR A 452 -4.36 6.88 -39.71
N ILE A 453 -4.93 7.94 -40.26
CA ILE A 453 -4.28 9.25 -40.40
C ILE A 453 -4.95 10.23 -39.44
N GLY A 454 -4.15 10.85 -38.58
CA GLY A 454 -4.58 11.75 -37.53
C GLY A 454 -4.41 13.22 -37.89
N LYS A 455 -4.35 14.06 -36.86
CA LYS A 455 -4.04 15.49 -37.03
C LYS A 455 -2.55 15.66 -37.29
N GLN A 456 -2.21 16.62 -38.15
CA GLN A 456 -0.85 16.89 -38.59
C GLN A 456 -0.21 18.01 -37.76
N ALA A 457 1.13 17.99 -37.68
CA ALA A 457 1.86 18.99 -36.90
C ALA A 457 1.97 20.33 -37.65
N LYS A 458 2.04 20.27 -38.98
CA LYS A 458 2.03 21.41 -39.88
C LYS A 458 0.89 21.26 -40.88
N PRO A 459 0.30 22.37 -41.37
CA PRO A 459 -0.59 22.31 -42.52
C PRO A 459 0.23 22.09 -43.80
N GLY A 460 -0.30 21.33 -44.75
CA GLY A 460 0.33 21.15 -46.06
C GLY A 460 0.24 19.70 -46.56
N ASP A 461 0.35 19.52 -47.87
CA ASP A 461 0.29 18.19 -48.48
C ASP A 461 1.57 17.40 -48.24
N ALA A 462 2.73 18.05 -48.12
CA ALA A 462 4.00 17.38 -47.83
C ALA A 462 3.99 16.60 -46.51
N GLU A 463 3.52 17.20 -45.42
CA GLU A 463 3.40 16.55 -44.10
C GLU A 463 2.38 15.39 -44.13
N LEU A 464 1.28 15.59 -44.85
CA LEU A 464 0.24 14.57 -44.98
C LEU A 464 0.69 13.39 -45.83
N VAL A 465 1.43 13.66 -46.92
CA VAL A 465 2.08 12.65 -47.77
C VAL A 465 3.13 11.86 -46.99
N ASP A 466 3.99 12.55 -46.22
CA ASP A 466 5.00 11.92 -45.36
C ASP A 466 4.34 10.95 -44.39
N THR A 467 3.29 11.39 -43.69
CA THR A 467 2.53 10.55 -42.76
C THR A 467 1.85 9.35 -43.44
N ILE A 468 1.21 9.54 -44.59
CA ILE A 468 0.56 8.45 -45.34
C ILE A 468 1.59 7.39 -45.77
N LEU A 469 2.75 7.82 -46.27
CA LEU A 469 3.82 6.92 -46.69
C LEU A 469 4.50 6.23 -45.50
N HIS A 470 4.66 6.94 -44.38
CA HIS A 470 5.22 6.40 -43.15
C HIS A 470 4.40 5.22 -42.65
N GLU A 471 3.08 5.40 -42.50
CA GLU A 471 2.19 4.36 -42.01
C GLU A 471 2.09 3.17 -43.00
N GLU A 472 2.11 3.43 -44.31
CA GLU A 472 2.17 2.36 -45.31
C GLU A 472 3.47 1.55 -45.23
N LEU A 473 4.61 2.20 -44.99
CA LEU A 473 5.90 1.52 -44.86
C LEU A 473 5.99 0.74 -43.55
N GLU A 474 5.46 1.27 -42.45
CA GLU A 474 5.25 0.53 -41.21
C GLU A 474 4.41 -0.73 -41.49
N ALA A 475 3.25 -0.60 -42.14
CA ALA A 475 2.40 -1.74 -42.48
C ALA A 475 3.15 -2.81 -43.29
N ARG A 476 3.97 -2.41 -44.27
CA ARG A 476 4.75 -3.34 -45.09
C ARG A 476 5.86 -4.05 -44.31
N ILE A 477 6.55 -3.34 -43.41
CA ILE A 477 7.58 -3.90 -42.53
C ILE A 477 6.95 -4.94 -41.60
N TRP A 478 5.84 -4.58 -40.96
CA TRP A 478 5.12 -5.48 -40.06
C TRP A 478 4.61 -6.74 -40.75
N LEU A 479 4.14 -6.62 -41.99
CA LEU A 479 3.64 -7.73 -42.81
C LEU A 479 4.75 -8.57 -43.46
N ASN A 480 6.01 -8.15 -43.40
CA ASN A 480 7.11 -8.77 -44.16
C ASN A 480 6.75 -8.97 -45.65
N ARG A 481 6.00 -8.03 -46.25
CA ARG A 481 5.28 -8.19 -47.53
C ARG A 481 6.16 -8.57 -48.73
N HIS A 482 7.47 -8.35 -48.63
CA HIS A 482 8.45 -8.67 -49.68
C HIS A 482 9.25 -9.95 -49.42
N GLY A 483 9.03 -10.65 -48.30
CA GLY A 483 9.78 -11.86 -47.92
C GLY A 483 11.29 -11.67 -47.77
N SER A 484 11.77 -10.42 -47.77
CA SER A 484 13.21 -10.11 -47.76
C SER A 484 13.78 -10.15 -46.35
N GLU A 485 14.97 -10.71 -46.20
CA GLU A 485 15.73 -10.78 -44.93
C GLU A 485 15.84 -9.40 -44.24
N ARG A 486 15.88 -8.33 -45.05
CA ARG A 486 15.91 -6.95 -44.58
C ARG A 486 14.65 -6.53 -43.80
N TYR A 487 13.46 -6.93 -44.26
CA TYR A 487 12.21 -6.57 -43.60
C TYR A 487 12.04 -7.36 -42.29
N TRP A 488 12.51 -8.61 -42.26
CA TRP A 488 12.59 -9.40 -41.03
C TRP A 488 13.51 -8.76 -39.98
N ARG A 489 14.67 -8.25 -40.40
CA ARG A 489 15.58 -7.51 -39.51
C ARG A 489 14.94 -6.21 -39.00
N LEU A 490 14.29 -5.44 -39.85
CA LEU A 490 13.60 -4.19 -39.46
C LEU A 490 12.41 -4.41 -38.52
N ASN A 491 11.69 -5.53 -38.66
CA ASN A 491 10.61 -5.93 -37.77
C ASN A 491 11.12 -6.28 -36.35
N SER A 492 12.40 -6.68 -36.25
CA SER A 492 13.07 -7.02 -35.00
C SER A 492 13.96 -5.89 -34.47
N ALA A 493 14.05 -4.77 -35.19
CA ALA A 493 14.90 -3.63 -34.86
C ALA A 493 14.21 -2.66 -33.88
N GLY A 494 15.01 -1.85 -33.18
CA GLY A 494 14.49 -0.78 -32.34
C GLY A 494 13.77 0.31 -33.17
N ASP A 495 12.86 1.05 -32.52
CA ASP A 495 12.02 2.07 -33.17
C ASP A 495 12.82 3.12 -33.95
N ASP A 496 13.95 3.57 -33.41
CA ASP A 496 14.78 4.60 -34.04
C ASP A 496 15.42 4.12 -35.36
N GLU A 497 15.87 2.86 -35.42
CA GLU A 497 16.47 2.27 -36.62
C GLU A 497 15.42 2.07 -37.72
N ARG A 498 14.23 1.60 -37.33
CA ARG A 498 13.10 1.39 -38.24
C ARG A 498 12.62 2.72 -38.84
N HIS A 499 12.41 3.74 -38.00
CA HIS A 499 11.98 5.07 -38.46
C HIS A 499 13.03 5.76 -39.34
N ALA A 500 14.33 5.61 -39.05
CA ALA A 500 15.40 6.15 -39.90
C ALA A 500 15.39 5.54 -41.31
N TYR A 501 15.10 4.24 -41.42
CA TYR A 501 14.96 3.57 -42.71
C TYR A 501 13.73 4.05 -43.47
N ILE A 502 12.58 4.18 -42.79
CA ILE A 502 11.33 4.67 -43.38
C ILE A 502 11.53 6.08 -43.93
N GLN A 503 12.10 7.00 -43.13
CA GLN A 503 12.32 8.38 -43.57
C GLN A 503 13.22 8.45 -44.82
N LYS A 504 14.27 7.63 -44.88
CA LYS A 504 15.15 7.56 -46.05
C LYS A 504 14.41 7.17 -47.35
N ILE A 505 13.39 6.31 -47.25
CA ILE A 505 12.56 5.92 -48.39
C ILE A 505 11.62 7.06 -48.78
N ILE A 506 10.98 7.68 -47.79
CA ILE A 506 10.07 8.80 -48.02
C ILE A 506 10.82 9.95 -48.70
N ASP A 507 11.97 10.36 -48.18
CA ASP A 507 12.80 11.43 -48.75
C ASP A 507 13.23 11.14 -50.20
N ARG A 508 13.43 9.87 -50.54
CA ARG A 508 13.73 9.45 -51.92
C ARG A 508 12.48 9.55 -52.78
N TYR A 509 11.33 9.09 -52.29
CA TYR A 509 10.06 9.14 -53.01
C TYR A 509 9.61 10.57 -53.29
N VAL A 510 9.63 11.43 -52.27
CA VAL A 510 9.30 12.86 -52.33
C VAL A 510 10.17 13.58 -53.36
N ARG A 511 11.49 13.34 -53.34
CA ARG A 511 12.42 13.90 -54.34
C ARG A 511 12.13 13.43 -55.76
N MET A 512 11.82 12.15 -55.97
CA MET A 512 11.52 11.62 -57.32
C MET A 512 10.21 12.16 -57.90
N LYS A 513 9.23 12.47 -57.03
CA LYS A 513 7.90 12.94 -57.44
C LYS A 513 7.75 14.46 -57.43
N GLY A 514 8.78 15.21 -57.03
CA GLY A 514 8.75 16.67 -57.01
C GLY A 514 7.73 17.25 -56.03
N ILE A 515 7.44 16.53 -54.94
CA ILE A 515 6.47 16.94 -53.93
C ILE A 515 7.18 17.94 -52.99
N SER A 516 6.75 19.20 -52.98
CA SER A 516 7.33 20.28 -52.17
C SER A 516 6.55 20.57 -50.90
#